data_AF-A0A0M9VUH9-F1
#
_entry.id   AF-A0A0M9VUH9-F1
#
_cell.length_a   1.000
_cell.length_b   1.000
_cell.length_c   1.000
_cell.angle_alpha   90.00
_cell.angle_beta   90.00
_cell.angle_gamma   90.00
#
_symmetry.space_group_name_H-M   'P 1'
#
loop_
_entity.id
_entity.type
_entity.pdbx_description
1 polymer ?
#
loop_
_entity_poly.entity_id
_entity_poly.type
_entity_poly.pdbx_seq_one_letter_code
_entity_poly.pdbx_strand_id
1 'polypeptide(L)'
;MNGTNGANMGAVMPAPTPAGHQAELNYIYGMVEELSRQLADNRRVTEDIVSGLGRVRNTARTQDLSNADVISSAATDMDAQGQNLDNLVSVLTESLEKAKYSRDANTNLLIQYANALSLMLQQLHEYKAKHVADVAAWHHSYRQQLDEARRENSRLREQIWEMQTHAGRANESLRRFRRTYDEDEARWARRVDDTAARQELRFWKRMAMPELEDDDPSWSGDDDIIDPAEKERLRELEARAAQEQQHFAEAQGDEPDGAGGLQRLQQMGITGVGGQQQQQQQQQQMLMPPSRPLSAASSTGSTGR
;
A
#
# COMPACT_ATOMS: atom_id res chain seq x y z
N MET A 1 96.83 -9.49 27.86
CA MET A 1 98.25 -9.24 27.52
C MET A 1 98.24 -8.26 26.37
N ASN A 2 98.19 -6.96 26.67
CA ASN A 2 99.33 -6.03 26.85
C ASN A 2 100.11 -5.80 25.55
N GLY A 3 100.21 -4.53 25.13
CA GLY A 3 100.89 -4.18 23.89
C GLY A 3 100.74 -2.73 23.46
N THR A 4 100.79 -1.82 24.43
CA THR A 4 100.96 -0.38 24.29
C THR A 4 102.04 -0.02 23.25
N ASN A 5 101.74 0.86 22.29
CA ASN A 5 102.70 1.87 21.85
C ASN A 5 101.99 3.06 21.18
N GLY A 6 101.39 3.90 22.01
CA GLY A 6 101.23 5.31 21.72
C GLY A 6 102.47 6.04 22.22
N ALA A 7 103.32 6.49 21.30
CA ALA A 7 104.26 7.58 21.56
C ALA A 7 104.77 8.14 20.23
N ASN A 8 104.42 9.40 20.01
CA ASN A 8 105.29 10.42 19.46
C ASN A 8 105.54 10.42 17.93
N MET A 9 104.75 11.24 17.22
CA MET A 9 105.31 12.18 16.24
C MET A 9 104.37 13.37 16.02
N GLY A 10 104.77 14.52 16.57
CA GLY A 10 104.72 15.81 15.87
C GLY A 10 103.35 16.40 15.54
N ALA A 11 102.85 17.22 16.47
CA ALA A 11 102.09 18.40 16.09
C ALA A 11 102.99 19.28 15.19
N VAL A 12 102.80 19.18 13.88
CA VAL A 12 103.28 20.18 12.91
C VAL A 12 102.04 20.91 12.41
N MET A 13 101.94 22.16 12.85
CA MET A 13 101.00 23.17 12.39
C MET A 13 100.91 23.17 10.85
N PRO A 14 99.71 23.17 10.23
CA PRO A 14 99.64 23.34 8.80
C PRO A 14 99.96 24.80 8.47
N ALA A 15 101.12 25.03 7.86
CA ALA A 15 101.32 26.22 7.03
C ALA A 15 100.21 26.23 5.95
N PRO A 16 99.64 27.40 5.58
CA PRO A 16 98.56 27.47 4.61
C PRO A 16 99.03 26.87 3.29
N THR A 17 98.59 25.65 3.02
CA THR A 17 98.79 24.97 1.75
C THR A 17 98.09 25.77 0.65
N PRO A 18 98.73 26.08 -0.49
CA PRO A 18 98.14 26.87 -1.57
C PRO A 18 96.76 26.35 -1.98
N ALA A 19 95.85 27.25 -2.36
CA ALA A 19 94.41 26.98 -2.54
C ALA A 19 94.05 25.82 -3.50
N GLY A 20 94.97 25.36 -4.35
CA GLY A 20 94.79 24.17 -5.20
C GLY A 20 95.17 22.84 -4.52
N HIS A 21 96.07 22.85 -3.53
CA HIS A 21 96.62 21.63 -2.94
C HIS A 21 95.58 20.84 -2.14
N GLN A 22 94.65 21.52 -1.45
CA GLN A 22 93.54 20.85 -0.76
C GLN A 22 92.51 20.27 -1.73
N ALA A 23 92.29 20.92 -2.89
CA ALA A 23 91.42 20.40 -3.94
C ALA A 23 92.02 19.18 -4.64
N GLU A 24 93.33 19.23 -4.94
CA GLU A 24 94.09 18.10 -5.47
C GLU A 24 94.17 16.95 -4.47
N LEU A 25 94.37 17.22 -3.17
CA LEU A 25 94.35 16.18 -2.14
C LEU A 25 92.98 15.53 -2.01
N ASN A 26 91.89 16.31 -2.01
CA ASN A 26 90.54 15.74 -2.02
C ASN A 26 90.25 14.93 -3.28
N TYR A 27 90.76 15.36 -4.44
CA TYR A 27 90.67 14.60 -5.69
C TYR A 27 91.46 13.29 -5.63
N ILE A 28 92.69 13.33 -5.09
CA ILE A 28 93.52 12.14 -4.89
C ILE A 28 92.88 11.20 -3.87
N TYR A 29 92.33 11.70 -2.76
CA TYR A 29 91.62 10.88 -1.77
C TYR A 29 90.35 10.25 -2.37
N GLY A 30 89.58 10.99 -3.16
CA GLY A 30 88.43 10.44 -3.88
C GLY A 30 88.83 9.36 -4.89
N MET A 31 89.93 9.56 -5.62
CA MET A 31 90.47 8.57 -6.56
C MET A 31 91.01 7.33 -5.84
N VAL A 32 91.67 7.50 -4.69
CA VAL A 32 92.17 6.39 -3.86
C VAL A 32 91.01 5.63 -3.23
N GLU A 33 89.96 6.31 -2.78
CA GLU A 33 88.75 5.68 -2.25
C GLU A 33 88.02 4.87 -3.35
N GLU A 34 87.89 5.44 -4.55
CA GLU A 34 87.34 4.74 -5.71
C GLU A 34 88.20 3.54 -6.12
N LEU A 35 89.54 3.69 -6.17
CA LEU A 35 90.47 2.59 -6.41
C LEU A 35 90.38 1.52 -5.33
N SER A 36 90.19 1.90 -4.06
CA SER A 36 90.04 0.96 -2.95
C SER A 36 88.74 0.16 -3.04
N ARG A 37 87.65 0.81 -3.48
CA ARG A 37 86.37 0.18 -3.73
C ARG A 37 86.45 -0.76 -4.93
N GLN A 38 87.04 -0.31 -6.04
CA GLN A 38 87.31 -1.14 -7.20
C GLN A 38 88.23 -2.31 -6.85
N LEU A 39 89.22 -2.14 -5.98
CA LEU A 39 90.11 -3.21 -5.53
C LEU A 39 89.37 -4.23 -4.65
N ALA A 40 88.48 -3.76 -3.76
CA ALA A 40 87.62 -4.63 -2.97
C ALA A 40 86.66 -5.43 -3.85
N ASP A 41 86.04 -4.79 -4.84
CA ASP A 41 85.17 -5.45 -5.82
C ASP A 41 85.97 -6.44 -6.68
N ASN A 42 87.16 -6.07 -7.15
CA ASN A 42 88.04 -6.99 -7.89
C ASN A 42 88.50 -8.17 -7.03
N ARG A 43 88.78 -7.98 -5.73
CA ARG A 43 89.07 -9.09 -4.81
C ARG A 43 87.90 -10.04 -4.69
N ARG A 44 86.69 -9.51 -4.54
CA ARG A 44 85.47 -10.32 -4.48
C ARG A 44 85.22 -11.09 -5.77
N VAL A 45 85.33 -10.42 -6.92
CA VAL A 45 85.18 -11.04 -8.24
C VAL A 45 86.24 -12.12 -8.47
N THR A 46 87.49 -11.87 -8.09
CA THR A 46 88.56 -12.87 -8.23
C THR A 46 88.37 -14.06 -7.28
N GLU A 47 87.85 -13.86 -6.06
CA GLU A 47 87.46 -14.95 -5.17
C GLU A 47 86.31 -15.79 -5.74
N ASP A 48 85.30 -15.15 -6.33
CA ASP A 48 84.20 -15.82 -7.02
C ASP A 48 84.70 -16.60 -8.26
N ILE A 49 85.64 -16.03 -9.03
CA ILE A 49 86.27 -16.72 -10.17
C ILE A 49 87.10 -17.91 -9.70
N VAL A 50 87.92 -17.76 -8.66
CA VAL A 50 88.78 -18.83 -8.14
C VAL A 50 87.94 -19.94 -7.53
N SER A 51 86.89 -19.61 -6.78
CA SER A 51 85.96 -20.59 -6.23
C SER A 51 85.13 -21.28 -7.33
N GLY A 52 84.74 -20.55 -8.37
CA GLY A 52 84.12 -21.09 -9.58
C GLY A 52 85.04 -22.06 -10.32
N LEU A 53 86.27 -21.65 -10.60
CA LEU A 53 87.31 -22.47 -11.24
C LEU A 53 87.64 -23.70 -10.40
N GLY A 54 87.67 -23.56 -9.07
CA GLY A 54 87.87 -24.67 -8.13
C GLY A 54 86.75 -25.72 -8.25
N ARG A 55 85.49 -25.28 -8.36
CA ARG A 55 84.34 -26.17 -8.60
C ARG A 55 84.44 -26.85 -9.97
N VAL A 56 84.67 -26.10 -11.04
CA VAL A 56 84.83 -26.62 -12.42
C VAL A 56 85.95 -27.64 -12.49
N ARG A 57 87.12 -27.35 -11.90
CA ARG A 57 88.27 -28.25 -11.86
C ARG A 57 87.99 -29.51 -11.04
N ASN A 58 87.29 -29.38 -9.91
CA ASN A 58 86.94 -30.53 -9.08
C ASN A 58 85.92 -31.44 -9.79
N THR A 59 84.94 -30.88 -10.47
CA THR A 59 83.98 -31.63 -11.30
C THR A 59 84.69 -32.33 -12.47
N ALA A 60 85.56 -31.62 -13.19
CA ALA A 60 86.36 -32.19 -14.28
C ALA A 60 87.22 -33.38 -13.80
N ARG A 61 87.84 -33.23 -12.62
CA ARG A 61 88.71 -34.26 -12.03
C ARG A 61 87.95 -35.46 -11.45
N THR A 62 86.75 -35.23 -10.89
CA THR A 62 85.95 -36.30 -10.29
C THR A 62 85.22 -37.14 -11.33
N GLN A 63 84.98 -36.59 -12.53
CA GLN A 63 84.28 -37.24 -13.63
C GLN A 63 85.23 -37.61 -14.81
N ASP A 64 86.55 -37.40 -14.68
CA ASP A 64 87.57 -37.61 -15.73
C ASP A 64 87.19 -36.98 -17.09
N LEU A 65 86.62 -35.77 -17.06
CA LEU A 65 86.17 -35.05 -18.25
C LEU A 65 87.26 -34.16 -18.83
N SER A 66 87.32 -34.01 -20.17
CA SER A 66 88.20 -33.03 -20.80
C SER A 66 87.61 -31.62 -20.70
N ASN A 67 88.43 -30.58 -20.86
CA ASN A 67 87.97 -29.19 -20.81
C ASN A 67 86.84 -28.89 -21.81
N ALA A 68 86.85 -29.53 -22.98
CA ALA A 68 85.79 -29.36 -23.99
C ALA A 68 84.46 -29.96 -23.51
N ASP A 69 84.50 -31.09 -22.81
CA ASP A 69 83.32 -31.77 -22.29
C ASP A 69 82.69 -31.01 -21.12
N VAL A 70 83.52 -30.37 -20.28
CA VAL A 70 83.04 -29.54 -19.17
C VAL A 70 82.35 -28.28 -19.68
N ILE A 71 82.93 -27.60 -20.69
CA ILE A 71 82.30 -26.42 -21.32
C ILE A 71 81.00 -26.83 -22.02
N SER A 72 81.00 -27.97 -22.72
CA SER A 72 79.79 -28.54 -23.33
C SER A 72 78.70 -28.82 -22.28
N SER A 73 79.04 -29.43 -21.13
CA SER A 73 78.08 -29.75 -20.08
C SER A 73 77.49 -28.49 -19.43
N ALA A 74 78.32 -27.47 -19.19
CA ALA A 74 77.87 -26.19 -18.64
C ALA A 74 76.97 -25.45 -19.63
N ALA A 75 77.29 -25.50 -20.93
CA ALA A 75 76.44 -24.93 -21.97
C ALA A 75 75.07 -25.65 -22.03
N THR A 76 75.05 -26.98 -21.95
CA THR A 76 73.79 -27.74 -21.92
C THR A 76 72.96 -27.48 -20.66
N ASP A 77 73.60 -27.31 -19.50
CA ASP A 77 72.92 -26.98 -18.24
C ASP A 77 72.35 -25.55 -18.29
N MET A 78 73.08 -24.59 -18.87
CA MET A 78 72.60 -23.23 -19.08
C MET A 78 71.42 -23.19 -20.05
N ASP A 79 71.47 -23.96 -21.14
CA ASP A 79 70.36 -24.06 -22.09
C ASP A 79 69.12 -24.73 -21.44
N ALA A 80 69.33 -25.77 -20.64
CA ALA A 80 68.25 -26.43 -19.89
C ALA A 80 67.62 -25.51 -18.83
N GLN A 81 68.43 -24.70 -18.14
CA GLN A 81 67.96 -23.66 -17.23
C GLN A 81 67.20 -22.55 -17.97
N GLY A 82 67.69 -22.12 -19.14
CA GLY A 82 67.01 -21.16 -20.01
C GLY A 82 65.63 -21.63 -20.43
N GLN A 83 65.51 -22.86 -20.93
CA GLN A 83 64.22 -23.46 -21.29
C GLN A 83 63.27 -23.61 -20.09
N ASN A 84 63.80 -23.91 -18.90
CA ASN A 84 62.99 -23.99 -17.69
C ASN A 84 62.45 -22.60 -17.29
N LEU A 85 63.29 -21.56 -17.37
CA LEU A 85 62.87 -20.18 -17.13
C LEU A 85 61.79 -19.74 -18.13
N ASP A 86 61.94 -20.05 -19.42
CA ASP A 86 60.95 -19.73 -20.44
C ASP A 86 59.60 -20.43 -20.19
N ASN A 87 59.65 -21.71 -19.80
CA ASN A 87 58.44 -22.46 -19.40
C ASN A 87 57.77 -21.84 -18.17
N LEU A 88 58.55 -21.47 -17.16
CA LEU A 88 58.03 -20.85 -15.94
C LEU A 88 57.43 -19.47 -16.22
N VAL A 89 58.09 -18.67 -17.05
CA VAL A 89 57.56 -17.38 -17.52
C VAL A 89 56.26 -17.60 -18.28
N SER A 90 56.19 -18.58 -19.18
CA SER A 90 54.97 -18.91 -19.93
C SER A 90 53.81 -19.27 -18.99
N VAL A 91 54.03 -20.18 -18.04
CA VAL A 91 52.99 -20.59 -17.07
C VAL A 91 52.56 -19.41 -16.19
N LEU A 92 53.51 -18.59 -15.73
CA LEU A 92 53.18 -17.42 -14.93
C LEU A 92 52.38 -16.39 -15.74
N THR A 93 52.75 -16.12 -16.99
CA THR A 93 52.00 -15.20 -17.85
C THR A 93 50.57 -15.69 -18.11
N GLU A 94 50.38 -16.98 -18.42
CA GLU A 94 49.06 -17.57 -18.61
C GLU A 94 48.21 -17.48 -17.33
N SER A 95 48.80 -17.79 -16.17
CA SER A 95 48.11 -17.70 -14.87
C SER A 95 47.69 -16.27 -14.54
N LEU A 96 48.52 -15.29 -14.89
CA LEU A 96 48.27 -13.87 -14.68
C LEU A 96 47.16 -13.36 -15.61
N GLU A 97 47.13 -13.80 -16.87
CA GLU A 97 46.03 -13.51 -17.79
C GLU A 97 44.71 -14.11 -17.30
N LYS A 98 44.71 -15.37 -16.87
CA LYS A 98 43.52 -16.02 -16.27
C LYS A 98 43.03 -15.27 -15.03
N ALA A 99 43.96 -14.87 -14.15
CA ALA A 99 43.62 -14.12 -12.95
C ALA A 99 43.04 -12.73 -13.29
N LYS A 100 43.60 -12.02 -14.27
CA LYS A 100 43.06 -10.74 -14.75
C LYS A 100 41.66 -10.91 -15.34
N TYR A 101 41.47 -11.91 -16.20
CA TYR A 101 40.17 -12.20 -16.79
C TYR A 101 39.12 -12.52 -15.72
N SER A 102 39.46 -13.36 -14.74
CA SER A 102 38.56 -13.68 -13.61
C SER A 102 38.25 -12.44 -12.76
N ARG A 103 39.26 -11.60 -12.49
CA ARG A 103 39.06 -10.32 -11.78
C ARG A 103 38.07 -9.44 -12.54
N ASP A 104 38.27 -9.24 -13.83
CA ASP A 104 37.44 -8.36 -14.64
C ASP A 104 36.01 -8.92 -14.83
N ALA A 105 35.85 -10.24 -14.92
CA ALA A 105 34.54 -10.88 -14.89
C ALA A 105 33.81 -10.64 -13.55
N ASN A 106 34.52 -10.77 -12.43
CA ASN A 106 33.96 -10.54 -11.10
C ASN A 106 33.60 -9.06 -10.87
N THR A 107 34.42 -8.12 -11.34
CA THR A 107 34.07 -6.68 -11.24
C THR A 107 32.85 -6.35 -12.07
N ASN A 108 32.72 -6.90 -13.28
CA ASN A 108 31.53 -6.74 -14.11
C ASN A 108 30.27 -7.28 -13.41
N LEU A 109 30.37 -8.45 -12.79
CA LEU A 109 29.27 -9.03 -12.01
C LEU A 109 28.86 -8.11 -10.85
N LEU A 110 29.83 -7.56 -10.10
CA LEU A 110 29.57 -6.64 -9.00
C LEU A 110 28.86 -5.37 -9.47
N ILE A 111 29.27 -4.82 -10.62
CA ILE A 111 28.62 -3.65 -11.22
C ILE A 111 27.15 -3.96 -11.57
N GLN A 112 26.88 -5.13 -12.17
CA GLN A 112 25.53 -5.56 -12.49
C GLN A 112 24.66 -5.71 -11.24
N TYR A 113 25.19 -6.31 -10.17
CA TYR A 113 24.48 -6.41 -8.89
C TYR A 113 24.22 -5.04 -8.25
N ALA A 114 25.21 -4.14 -8.28
CA ALA A 114 25.04 -2.78 -7.76
C ALA A 114 23.93 -2.01 -8.51
N ASN A 115 23.88 -2.18 -9.83
CA ASN A 115 22.83 -1.57 -10.66
C ASN A 115 21.45 -2.19 -10.38
N ALA A 116 21.36 -3.51 -10.28
CA ALA A 116 20.10 -4.19 -9.96
C ALA A 116 19.57 -3.82 -8.58
N LEU A 117 20.44 -3.78 -7.55
CA LEU A 117 20.08 -3.41 -6.19
C LEU A 117 19.69 -1.93 -6.09
N SER A 118 20.38 -1.04 -6.80
CA SER A 118 20.02 0.38 -6.81
C SER A 118 18.66 0.62 -7.46
N LEU A 119 18.36 -0.07 -8.57
CA LEU A 119 17.03 -0.03 -9.20
C LEU A 119 15.95 -0.59 -8.27
N MET A 120 16.19 -1.75 -7.65
CA MET A 120 15.25 -2.35 -6.70
C MET A 120 14.98 -1.41 -5.51
N LEU A 121 16.02 -0.76 -4.98
CA LEU A 121 15.88 0.21 -3.89
C LEU A 121 15.04 1.42 -4.29
N GLN A 122 15.25 1.96 -5.50
CA GLN A 122 14.45 3.06 -6.03
C GLN A 122 12.97 2.67 -6.16
N GLN A 123 12.70 1.51 -6.73
CA GLN A 123 11.33 0.99 -6.86
C GLN A 123 10.67 0.75 -5.50
N LEU A 124 11.40 0.24 -4.51
CA LEU A 124 10.89 0.04 -3.16
C LEU A 124 10.56 1.37 -2.45
N HIS A 125 11.41 2.39 -2.61
CA HIS A 125 11.14 3.71 -2.06
C HIS A 125 9.91 4.35 -2.71
N GLU A 126 9.80 4.27 -4.03
CA GLU A 126 8.65 4.79 -4.76
C GLU A 126 7.35 4.05 -4.40
N TYR A 127 7.41 2.72 -4.33
CA TYR A 127 6.29 1.89 -3.90
C TYR A 127 5.84 2.25 -2.48
N LYS A 128 6.78 2.36 -1.54
CA LYS A 128 6.47 2.72 -0.14
C LYS A 128 5.82 4.10 -0.06
N ALA A 129 6.34 5.08 -0.79
CA ALA A 129 5.79 6.43 -0.79
C ALA A 129 4.35 6.44 -1.33
N LYS A 130 4.11 5.79 -2.47
CA LYS A 130 2.78 5.65 -3.07
C LYS A 130 1.82 4.91 -2.15
N HIS A 131 2.23 3.76 -1.61
CA HIS A 131 1.41 2.97 -0.71
C HIS A 131 1.00 3.74 0.55
N VAL A 132 1.91 4.49 1.17
CA VAL A 132 1.57 5.32 2.34
C VAL A 132 0.59 6.42 1.97
N ALA A 133 0.77 7.07 0.81
CA ALA A 133 -0.15 8.10 0.31
C ALA A 133 -1.56 7.52 0.05
N ASP A 134 -1.64 6.36 -0.61
CA ASP A 134 -2.90 5.69 -0.93
C ASP A 134 -3.65 5.26 0.33
N VAL A 135 -2.95 4.67 1.30
CA VAL A 135 -3.54 4.28 2.59
C VAL A 135 -4.02 5.51 3.37
N ALA A 136 -3.25 6.60 3.37
CA ALA A 136 -3.67 7.84 4.02
C ALA A 136 -4.91 8.46 3.34
N ALA A 137 -4.94 8.50 2.01
CA ALA A 137 -6.08 8.96 1.23
C ALA A 137 -7.33 8.10 1.50
N TRP A 138 -7.16 6.78 1.55
CA TRP A 138 -8.24 5.86 1.89
C TRP A 138 -8.80 6.14 3.29
N HIS A 139 -7.95 6.25 4.31
CA HIS A 139 -8.39 6.60 5.66
C HIS A 139 -9.07 7.97 5.74
N HIS A 140 -8.60 8.95 4.98
CA HIS A 140 -9.24 10.27 4.91
C HIS A 140 -10.65 10.17 4.31
N SER A 141 -10.77 9.52 3.14
CA SER A 141 -12.07 9.32 2.46
C SER A 141 -13.08 8.55 3.32
N TYR A 142 -12.63 7.50 4.02
CA TYR A 142 -13.48 6.72 4.90
C TYR A 142 -13.97 7.53 6.11
N ARG A 143 -13.09 8.34 6.72
CA ARG A 143 -13.49 9.25 7.80
C ARG A 143 -14.49 10.29 7.32
N GLN A 144 -14.29 10.84 6.12
CA GLN A 144 -15.22 11.79 5.53
C GLN A 144 -16.61 11.17 5.30
N GLN A 145 -16.67 9.95 4.76
CA GLN A 145 -17.93 9.22 4.58
C GLN A 145 -18.64 8.95 5.92
N LEU A 146 -17.88 8.58 6.95
CA LEU A 146 -18.43 8.33 8.28
C LEU A 146 -19.00 9.61 8.92
N ASP A 147 -18.32 10.74 8.75
CA ASP A 147 -18.80 12.03 9.25
C ASP A 147 -20.02 12.51 8.46
N GLU A 148 -20.06 12.29 7.14
CA GLU A 148 -21.24 12.60 6.33
C GLU A 148 -22.46 11.77 6.76
N ALA A 149 -22.29 10.46 6.94
CA ALA A 149 -23.36 9.59 7.43
C ALA A 149 -23.86 10.01 8.83
N ARG A 150 -22.96 10.48 9.71
CA ARG A 150 -23.35 11.02 11.03
C ARG A 150 -24.14 12.31 10.91
N ARG A 151 -23.73 13.24 10.04
CA ARG A 151 -24.45 14.50 9.78
C ARG A 151 -25.82 14.25 9.17
N GLU A 152 -25.93 13.32 8.24
CA GLU A 152 -27.21 12.94 7.66
C GLU A 152 -28.11 12.29 8.73
N ASN A 153 -27.57 11.41 9.57
CA ASN A 153 -28.33 10.80 10.64
C ASN A 153 -28.84 11.83 11.67
N SER A 154 -28.02 12.81 12.05
CA SER A 154 -28.46 13.88 12.95
C SER A 154 -29.55 14.73 12.30
N ARG A 155 -29.38 15.10 11.02
CA ARG A 155 -30.37 15.87 10.26
C ARG A 155 -31.71 15.14 10.16
N LEU A 156 -31.70 13.84 9.85
CA LEU A 156 -32.92 13.02 9.77
C LEU A 156 -33.62 12.90 11.12
N ARG A 157 -32.86 12.76 12.21
CA ARG A 157 -33.44 12.78 13.56
C ARG A 157 -34.09 14.12 13.84
N GLU A 158 -33.38 15.23 13.61
CA GLU A 158 -33.93 16.58 13.79
C GLU A 158 -35.24 16.77 13.01
N GLN A 159 -35.28 16.36 11.73
CA GLN A 159 -36.50 16.41 10.92
C GLN A 159 -37.65 15.58 11.51
N ILE A 160 -37.38 14.37 12.00
CA ILE A 160 -38.39 13.54 12.66
C ILE A 160 -38.88 14.20 13.95
N TRP A 161 -37.97 14.76 14.75
CA TRP A 161 -38.30 15.48 15.97
C TRP A 161 -39.18 16.70 15.70
N GLU A 162 -38.85 17.49 14.66
CA GLU A 162 -39.67 18.61 14.20
C GLU A 162 -41.06 18.13 13.77
N MET A 163 -41.14 17.12 12.90
CA MET A 163 -42.40 16.56 12.43
C MET A 163 -43.27 16.04 13.59
N GLN A 164 -42.69 15.30 14.52
CA GLN A 164 -43.40 14.81 15.72
C GLN A 164 -43.88 15.95 16.60
N THR A 165 -43.07 16.99 16.77
CA THR A 165 -43.44 18.19 17.53
C THR A 165 -44.60 18.93 16.86
N HIS A 166 -44.55 19.10 15.54
CA HIS A 166 -45.62 19.71 14.74
C HIS A 166 -46.91 18.87 14.81
N ALA A 167 -46.83 17.56 14.64
CA ALA A 167 -47.97 16.65 14.78
C ALA A 167 -48.54 16.67 16.20
N GLY A 168 -47.70 16.74 17.24
CA GLY A 168 -48.11 16.89 18.63
C GLY A 168 -48.91 18.17 18.87
N ARG A 169 -48.40 19.32 18.37
CA ARG A 169 -49.10 20.61 18.44
C ARG A 169 -50.42 20.62 17.68
N ALA A 170 -50.47 20.00 16.50
CA ALA A 170 -51.70 19.86 15.72
C ALA A 170 -52.73 18.96 16.41
N ASN A 171 -52.30 17.85 17.02
CA ASN A 171 -53.20 17.00 17.81
C ASN A 171 -53.71 17.72 19.06
N GLU A 172 -52.86 18.50 19.72
CA GLU A 172 -53.27 19.31 20.87
C GLU A 172 -54.28 20.39 20.47
N SER A 173 -54.07 21.06 19.31
CA SER A 173 -55.02 22.04 18.81
C SER A 173 -56.36 21.41 18.43
N LEU A 174 -56.38 20.22 17.82
CA LEU A 174 -57.61 19.47 17.55
C LEU A 174 -58.33 19.04 18.83
N ARG A 175 -57.60 18.54 19.83
CA ARG A 175 -58.19 18.19 21.14
C ARG A 175 -58.73 19.42 21.88
N ARG A 176 -58.04 20.55 21.78
CA ARG A 176 -58.50 21.83 22.33
C ARG A 176 -59.77 22.27 21.61
N PHE A 177 -59.77 22.25 20.27
CA PHE A 177 -60.93 22.56 19.44
C PHE A 177 -62.12 21.68 19.81
N ARG A 178 -61.95 20.35 19.87
CA ARG A 178 -63.02 19.42 20.26
C ARG A 178 -63.57 19.73 21.65
N ARG A 179 -62.70 19.95 22.64
CA ARG A 179 -63.15 20.34 24.00
C ARG A 179 -63.98 21.62 23.96
N THR A 180 -63.46 22.68 23.35
CA THR A 180 -64.20 23.95 23.21
C THR A 180 -65.47 23.80 22.37
N TYR A 181 -65.50 22.84 21.44
CA TYR A 181 -66.65 22.58 20.59
C TYR A 181 -67.77 21.90 21.38
N ASP A 182 -67.40 20.87 22.16
CA ASP A 182 -68.31 20.08 23.00
C ASP A 182 -68.80 20.88 24.23
N GLU A 183 -67.96 21.74 24.80
CA GLU A 183 -68.27 22.61 25.96
C GLU A 183 -69.11 23.85 25.61
N ASP A 184 -69.35 24.14 24.32
CA ASP A 184 -70.15 25.30 23.88
C ASP A 184 -71.66 25.05 24.05
N GLU A 185 -72.17 25.38 25.23
CA GLU A 185 -73.59 25.26 25.59
C GLU A 185 -74.51 26.04 24.65
N ALA A 186 -74.07 27.20 24.14
CA ALA A 186 -74.88 28.01 23.23
C ALA A 186 -75.10 27.30 21.89
N ARG A 187 -74.12 26.52 21.42
CA ARG A 187 -74.29 25.66 20.24
C ARG A 187 -75.24 24.49 20.52
N TRP A 188 -75.12 23.85 21.68
CA TRP A 188 -76.06 22.79 22.06
C TRP A 188 -77.50 23.30 22.10
N ALA A 189 -77.72 24.43 22.79
CA ALA A 189 -79.02 25.10 22.83
C ALA A 189 -79.54 25.41 21.42
N ARG A 190 -78.73 26.02 20.55
CA ARG A 190 -79.12 26.28 19.14
C ARG A 190 -79.50 25.02 18.38
N ARG A 191 -78.80 23.90 18.57
CA ARG A 191 -79.14 22.62 17.91
C ARG A 191 -80.47 22.07 18.41
N VAL A 192 -80.72 22.14 19.72
CA VAL A 192 -81.99 21.73 20.32
C VAL A 192 -83.12 22.62 19.81
N ASP A 193 -82.92 23.94 19.80
CA ASP A 193 -83.90 24.92 19.31
C ASP A 193 -84.20 24.72 17.81
N ASP A 194 -83.18 24.52 16.96
CA ASP A 194 -83.39 24.24 15.53
C ASP A 194 -84.14 22.92 15.32
N THR A 195 -83.82 21.90 16.10
CA THR A 195 -84.53 20.61 16.04
C THR A 195 -85.97 20.76 16.49
N ALA A 196 -86.23 21.50 17.57
CA ALA A 196 -87.57 21.78 18.08
C ALA A 196 -88.37 22.60 17.06
N ALA A 197 -87.81 23.68 16.51
CA ALA A 197 -88.43 24.49 15.48
C ALA A 197 -88.78 23.66 14.23
N ARG A 198 -87.90 22.76 13.80
CA ARG A 198 -88.18 21.83 12.68
C ARG A 198 -89.30 20.84 13.02
N GLN A 199 -89.38 20.34 14.26
CA GLN A 199 -90.48 19.48 14.70
C GLN A 199 -91.81 20.24 14.76
N GLU A 200 -91.80 21.47 15.26
CA GLU A 200 -92.98 22.36 15.27
C GLU A 200 -93.46 22.64 13.85
N LEU A 201 -92.55 22.96 12.92
CA LEU A 201 -92.88 23.14 11.50
C LEU A 201 -93.51 21.87 10.91
N ARG A 202 -92.98 20.68 11.21
CA ARG A 202 -93.58 19.40 10.77
C ARG A 202 -94.96 19.17 11.40
N PHE A 203 -95.12 19.46 12.68
CA PHE A 203 -96.40 19.35 13.38
C PHE A 203 -97.45 20.27 12.73
N TRP A 204 -97.11 21.54 12.50
CA TRP A 204 -98.00 22.50 11.85
C TRP A 204 -98.27 22.14 10.39
N LYS A 205 -97.29 21.59 9.65
CA LYS A 205 -97.50 21.05 8.29
C LYS A 205 -98.53 19.94 8.31
N ARG A 206 -98.41 18.97 9.23
CA ARG A 206 -99.38 17.87 9.37
C ARG A 206 -100.78 18.37 9.72
N MET A 207 -100.86 19.40 10.56
CA MET A 207 -102.15 20.03 10.92
C MET A 207 -102.76 20.83 9.76
N ALA A 208 -101.95 21.49 8.94
CA ALA A 208 -102.41 22.37 7.86
C ALA A 208 -102.61 21.63 6.51
N MET A 209 -101.89 20.53 6.27
CA MET A 209 -101.91 19.76 5.02
C MET A 209 -101.97 18.24 5.29
N PRO A 210 -103.12 17.70 5.72
CA PRO A 210 -103.26 16.28 6.08
C PRO A 210 -103.22 15.30 4.90
N GLU A 211 -103.42 15.78 3.67
CA GLU A 211 -103.48 14.96 2.46
C GLU A 211 -102.12 14.72 1.80
N LEU A 212 -101.05 15.36 2.29
CA LEU A 212 -99.70 15.19 1.76
C LEU A 212 -99.00 14.03 2.47
N GLU A 213 -98.35 13.15 1.71
CA GLU A 213 -97.61 12.00 2.24
C GLU A 213 -96.43 12.45 3.13
N ASP A 214 -96.17 11.72 4.21
CA ASP A 214 -95.16 12.08 5.23
C ASP A 214 -93.70 12.02 4.71
N ASP A 215 -93.45 11.35 3.57
CA ASP A 215 -92.12 11.15 2.94
C ASP A 215 -91.86 12.18 1.82
N ASP A 216 -91.80 13.46 2.17
CA ASP A 216 -91.36 14.52 1.26
C ASP A 216 -89.81 14.59 1.25
N PRO A 217 -89.13 14.27 0.13
CA PRO A 217 -87.66 14.23 0.06
C PRO A 217 -87.01 15.56 0.44
N SER A 218 -87.69 16.69 0.22
CA SER A 218 -87.14 18.02 0.46
C SER A 218 -87.04 18.42 1.95
N TRP A 219 -87.55 17.58 2.86
CA TRP A 219 -87.56 17.85 4.32
C TRP A 219 -87.27 16.61 5.18
N SER A 220 -86.88 15.49 4.56
CA SER A 220 -86.46 14.28 5.27
C SER A 220 -85.12 14.54 5.97
N GLY A 221 -84.98 14.07 7.22
CA GLY A 221 -83.87 14.44 8.11
C GLY A 221 -82.48 13.91 7.73
N ASP A 222 -82.25 13.54 6.47
CA ASP A 222 -81.01 12.94 5.95
C ASP A 222 -80.30 13.83 4.90
N ASP A 223 -80.84 15.00 4.57
CA ASP A 223 -80.31 15.88 3.50
C ASP A 223 -79.16 16.81 3.92
N ASP A 224 -78.65 16.72 5.16
CA ASP A 224 -77.61 17.63 5.67
C ASP A 224 -76.23 16.94 5.93
N ILE A 225 -76.00 15.69 5.52
CA ILE A 225 -74.71 14.99 5.80
C ILE A 225 -73.97 14.45 4.55
N ILE A 226 -74.65 14.19 3.43
CA ILE A 226 -73.99 13.69 2.22
C ILE A 226 -74.44 14.51 1.01
N ASP A 227 -73.52 15.29 0.45
CA ASP A 227 -73.68 15.93 -0.86
C ASP A 227 -74.17 14.88 -1.87
N PRO A 228 -75.26 15.10 -2.63
CA PRO A 228 -75.75 14.16 -3.63
C PRO A 228 -74.64 13.68 -4.58
N ALA A 229 -73.65 14.53 -4.87
CA ALA A 229 -72.48 14.18 -5.67
C ALA A 229 -71.56 13.15 -4.98
N GLU A 230 -71.36 13.25 -3.65
CA GLU A 230 -70.54 12.30 -2.90
C GLU A 230 -71.27 10.94 -2.75
N LYS A 231 -72.62 10.95 -2.70
CA LYS A 231 -73.44 9.72 -2.72
C LYS A 231 -73.36 8.98 -4.06
N GLU A 232 -73.23 9.71 -5.17
CA GLU A 232 -72.95 9.12 -6.49
C GLU A 232 -71.54 8.54 -6.56
N ARG A 233 -70.54 9.31 -6.13
CA ARG A 233 -69.14 8.85 -6.08
C ARG A 233 -68.96 7.59 -5.22
N LEU A 234 -69.65 7.50 -4.07
CA LEU A 234 -69.60 6.32 -3.21
C LEU A 234 -70.23 5.09 -3.88
N ARG A 235 -71.35 5.25 -4.59
CA ARG A 235 -71.96 4.18 -5.39
C ARG A 235 -71.04 3.70 -6.50
N GLU A 236 -70.33 4.61 -7.18
CA GLU A 236 -69.33 4.26 -8.19
C GLU A 236 -68.14 3.50 -7.59
N LEU A 237 -67.64 3.95 -6.43
CA LEU A 237 -66.57 3.28 -5.69
C LEU A 237 -66.97 1.87 -5.23
N GLU A 238 -68.21 1.71 -4.74
CA GLU A 238 -68.75 0.43 -4.31
C GLU A 238 -68.97 -0.51 -5.49
N ALA A 239 -69.48 -0.01 -6.62
CA ALA A 239 -69.61 -0.77 -7.86
C ALA A 239 -68.24 -1.22 -8.41
N ARG A 240 -67.23 -0.36 -8.34
CA ARG A 240 -65.85 -0.68 -8.75
C ARG A 240 -65.20 -1.71 -7.82
N ALA A 241 -65.38 -1.56 -6.51
CA ALA A 241 -64.91 -2.54 -5.53
C ALA A 241 -65.60 -3.90 -5.70
N ALA A 242 -66.89 -3.92 -6.02
CA ALA A 242 -67.63 -5.15 -6.33
C ALA A 242 -67.12 -5.80 -7.63
N GLN A 243 -66.84 -5.02 -8.67
CA GLN A 243 -66.22 -5.51 -9.91
C GLN A 243 -64.81 -6.07 -9.66
N GLU A 244 -63.99 -5.39 -8.84
CA GLU A 244 -62.65 -5.88 -8.47
C GLU A 244 -62.72 -7.16 -7.62
N GLN A 245 -63.69 -7.29 -6.72
CA GLN A 245 -63.93 -8.53 -5.98
C GLN A 245 -64.42 -9.66 -6.89
N GLN A 246 -65.25 -9.37 -7.89
CA GLN A 246 -65.67 -10.35 -8.89
C GLN A 246 -64.49 -10.79 -9.78
N HIS A 247 -63.66 -9.84 -10.24
CA HIS A 247 -62.44 -10.16 -10.98
C HIS A 247 -61.42 -10.96 -10.16
N PHE A 248 -61.32 -10.70 -8.85
CA PHE A 248 -60.44 -11.46 -7.94
C PHE A 248 -60.99 -12.87 -7.66
N ALA A 249 -62.32 -13.02 -7.58
CA ALA A 249 -62.98 -14.31 -7.43
C ALA A 249 -62.87 -15.17 -8.70
N GLU A 250 -62.97 -14.57 -9.89
CA GLU A 250 -62.75 -15.26 -11.17
C GLU A 250 -61.28 -15.65 -11.37
N ALA A 251 -60.33 -14.81 -10.94
CA ALA A 251 -58.89 -15.12 -11.00
C ALA A 251 -58.44 -16.24 -10.03
N GLN A 252 -59.23 -16.57 -9.01
CA GLN A 252 -59.01 -17.74 -8.13
C GLN A 252 -59.78 -18.99 -8.58
N GLY A 253 -60.64 -18.89 -9.61
CA GLY A 253 -61.46 -19.99 -10.11
C GLY A 253 -60.78 -20.93 -11.11
N ASP A 254 -59.60 -20.58 -11.64
CA ASP A 254 -58.84 -21.38 -12.60
C ASP A 254 -57.47 -21.80 -12.02
N GLU A 255 -57.46 -22.86 -11.20
CA GLU A 255 -56.25 -23.64 -10.86
C GLU A 255 -56.64 -25.14 -10.81
N PRO A 256 -56.19 -25.98 -11.77
CA PRO A 256 -56.26 -27.42 -11.63
C PRO A 256 -54.99 -27.95 -10.96
N ASP A 257 -55.16 -28.49 -9.76
CA ASP A 257 -54.34 -29.48 -9.05
C ASP A 257 -52.80 -29.51 -9.30
N GLY A 258 -52.06 -28.95 -8.34
CA GLY A 258 -50.62 -29.19 -8.18
C GLY A 258 -50.15 -28.86 -6.77
N ALA A 259 -49.86 -29.90 -5.97
CA ALA A 259 -49.52 -29.82 -4.55
C ALA A 259 -48.43 -28.77 -4.20
N GLY A 260 -48.73 -27.92 -3.21
CA GLY A 260 -47.77 -26.96 -2.65
C GLY A 260 -48.36 -26.02 -1.60
N GLY A 261 -49.01 -26.55 -0.57
CA GLY A 261 -49.48 -25.74 0.55
C GLY A 261 -48.34 -25.16 1.38
N LEU A 262 -48.54 -23.89 1.80
CA LEU A 262 -47.92 -23.14 2.90
C LEU A 262 -46.84 -22.10 2.53
N GLN A 263 -47.29 -20.91 2.08
CA GLN A 263 -47.12 -19.62 2.77
C GLN A 263 -47.46 -18.46 1.83
N ARG A 264 -48.74 -18.08 1.75
CA ARG A 264 -49.10 -16.71 1.33
C ARG A 264 -50.50 -16.32 1.79
N LEU A 265 -50.73 -16.38 3.09
CA LEU A 265 -51.91 -15.80 3.71
C LEU A 265 -51.48 -14.84 4.83
N GLN A 266 -50.90 -13.71 4.44
CA GLN A 266 -50.71 -12.57 5.36
C GLN A 266 -50.42 -11.26 4.63
N GLN A 267 -51.22 -10.90 3.63
CA GLN A 267 -51.26 -9.50 3.17
C GLN A 267 -52.50 -9.26 2.33
N MET A 268 -53.64 -9.05 2.97
CA MET A 268 -54.67 -8.09 2.54
C MET A 268 -55.82 -8.15 3.54
N GLY A 269 -55.66 -7.35 4.59
CA GLY A 269 -56.66 -7.11 5.60
C GLY A 269 -56.29 -5.84 6.35
N ILE A 270 -57.11 -4.80 6.15
CA ILE A 270 -57.25 -3.61 6.99
C ILE A 270 -56.16 -2.55 6.82
N THR A 271 -56.31 -1.71 5.80
CA THR A 271 -55.85 -0.32 5.82
C THR A 271 -56.77 0.49 6.75
N GLY A 272 -56.50 0.38 8.04
CA GLY A 272 -56.96 1.29 9.07
C GLY A 272 -55.75 1.84 9.81
N VAL A 273 -55.41 3.10 9.52
CA VAL A 273 -54.63 4.03 10.37
C VAL A 273 -53.18 3.65 10.69
N GLY A 274 -52.24 4.34 10.02
CA GLY A 274 -51.04 4.86 10.68
C GLY A 274 -49.83 3.94 10.87
N GLY A 275 -49.29 3.40 9.77
CA GLY A 275 -47.99 2.71 9.75
C GLY A 275 -46.99 3.34 8.79
N GLN A 276 -46.35 4.45 9.18
CA GLN A 276 -45.14 4.96 8.51
C GLN A 276 -43.94 4.75 9.45
N GLN A 277 -43.40 3.53 9.52
CA GLN A 277 -42.11 3.34 10.20
C GLN A 277 -41.28 2.13 9.76
N GLN A 278 -41.63 1.44 8.67
CA GLN A 278 -40.95 0.19 8.32
C GLN A 278 -40.54 0.07 6.85
N GLN A 279 -40.11 1.18 6.23
CA GLN A 279 -39.60 1.18 4.86
C GLN A 279 -38.17 1.75 4.68
N GLN A 280 -37.44 2.05 5.76
CA GLN A 280 -36.05 2.55 5.67
C GLN A 280 -34.96 1.51 5.95
N GLN A 281 -35.29 0.24 6.21
CA GLN A 281 -34.26 -0.80 6.47
C GLN A 281 -33.83 -1.63 5.25
N GLN A 282 -34.41 -1.42 4.05
CA GLN A 282 -34.02 -2.17 2.84
C GLN A 282 -33.10 -1.43 1.87
N GLN A 283 -32.66 -0.20 2.17
CA GLN A 283 -31.67 0.53 1.34
C GLN A 283 -30.21 0.43 1.86
N GLN A 284 -29.94 -0.37 2.90
CA GLN A 284 -28.56 -0.81 3.18
C GLN A 284 -28.26 -2.11 2.45
N GLN A 285 -28.37 -2.10 1.11
CA GLN A 285 -27.61 -3.05 0.31
C GLN A 285 -26.17 -2.56 0.25
N MET A 286 -25.27 -3.44 0.65
CA MET A 286 -23.87 -3.17 0.96
C MET A 286 -23.15 -2.41 -0.15
N LEU A 287 -22.69 -1.19 0.13
CA LEU A 287 -21.51 -0.66 -0.54
C LEU A 287 -20.33 -1.53 -0.10
N MET A 288 -20.03 -2.56 -0.90
CA MET A 288 -18.79 -3.31 -0.73
C MET A 288 -17.60 -2.33 -0.87
N PRO A 289 -16.62 -2.37 0.03
CA PRO A 289 -15.38 -1.63 -0.17
C PRO A 289 -14.73 -2.08 -1.49
N PRO A 290 -14.11 -1.17 -2.26
CA PRO A 290 -13.43 -1.56 -3.49
C PRO A 290 -12.41 -2.66 -3.20
N SER A 291 -12.42 -3.70 -4.03
CA SER A 291 -11.49 -4.81 -3.96
C SER A 291 -10.05 -4.30 -3.98
N ARG A 292 -9.26 -4.70 -2.96
CA ARG A 292 -7.82 -4.45 -2.92
C ARG A 292 -7.19 -4.90 -4.25
N PRO A 293 -6.26 -4.14 -4.85
CA PRO A 293 -5.46 -4.66 -5.93
C PRO A 293 -4.68 -5.86 -5.40
N LEU A 294 -4.77 -6.98 -6.13
CA LEU A 294 -3.97 -8.19 -5.89
C LEU A 294 -2.51 -7.88 -6.21
N SER A 295 -1.82 -7.21 -5.31
CA SER A 295 -0.37 -7.12 -5.35
C SER A 295 0.20 -8.33 -4.62
N ALA A 296 0.82 -9.22 -5.42
CA ALA A 296 1.73 -10.28 -5.03
C ALA A 296 1.14 -11.38 -4.11
N ALA A 297 0.56 -12.39 -4.77
CA ALA A 297 0.62 -13.75 -4.24
C ALA A 297 2.06 -14.05 -3.82
N SER A 298 2.25 -14.17 -2.52
CA SER A 298 3.50 -14.45 -1.86
C SER A 298 3.89 -15.88 -2.22
N SER A 299 4.70 -16.03 -3.27
CA SER A 299 5.47 -17.25 -3.50
C SER A 299 6.57 -17.33 -2.44
N THR A 300 6.20 -17.62 -1.19
CA THR A 300 7.14 -18.13 -0.21
C THR A 300 7.15 -19.64 -0.35
N GLY A 301 8.17 -20.15 -1.04
CA GLY A 301 8.42 -21.58 -1.19
C GLY A 301 8.44 -22.26 0.18
N SER A 302 7.54 -23.23 0.35
CA SER A 302 7.64 -24.23 1.39
C SER A 302 8.45 -25.39 0.83
N THR A 303 9.76 -25.39 1.07
CA THR A 303 10.58 -26.60 1.05
C THR A 303 10.58 -27.17 2.46
N GLY A 304 9.89 -28.30 2.63
CA GLY A 304 9.73 -28.95 3.91
C GLY A 304 9.13 -30.35 3.77
N ARG A 305 9.84 -31.24 3.08
CA ARG A 305 9.90 -32.69 3.31
C ARG A 305 11.00 -33.33 2.48
#